data_AF-A0A960XJY7-F1
#
_entry.id   AF-A0A960XJY7-F1
#
_cell.length_a   1.000
_cell.length_b   1.000
_cell.length_c   1.000
_cell.angle_alpha   90.00
_cell.angle_beta   90.00
_cell.angle_gamma   90.00
#
_symmetry.space_group_name_H-M   'P 1'
#
loop_
_entity.id
_entity.type
_entity.pdbx_description
1 polymer ?
#
loop_
_entity_poly.entity_id
_entity_poly.type
_entity_poly.pdbx_seq_one_letter_code
_entity_poly.pdbx_strand_id
1 'polypeptide(L)'
;TGDTDADLQTVTKTNLPDPGYDIYIWAIIVTLITSFILFFGRYGAIETVVTTFVAGFTLITLINLVLLQRNPEWAVSWESLKQGMSFRLPPVQDGINPVVTALATFGIIGVGAGELIYYPYWCLEKGYAAYIGPRENSDAWNHRAKGWLRVMRWDAWLSLVVYTSSTVVFYILGAAVLHRANLHPQGMEMIRTLAAMYEPVFGSWAVGLFLLGAIAILYSTFFVVGASKGRLFADALVIFGWRKHDPSKDQLWIRWLCLAFPIVSFLFFWLYPRPKELVLLAGTMQAFLLPMLGYAAIYFRYKYAIPALKPTKSWDVCLWLSGLGLLIAGLWLAWSKVSGVFA
;
A
#
# COMPACT_ATOMS: atom_id res chain seq x y z
N THR A 1 -13.64 49.06 -15.78
CA THR A 1 -12.67 48.08 -16.32
C THR A 1 -11.44 48.12 -15.45
N GLY A 2 -11.18 47.00 -14.76
CA GLY A 2 -9.94 46.78 -14.00
C GLY A 2 -10.14 46.76 -12.50
N ASP A 3 -10.68 45.68 -11.93
CA ASP A 3 -10.51 45.40 -10.48
C ASP A 3 -10.83 43.96 -10.02
N THR A 4 -10.50 42.90 -10.79
CA THR A 4 -10.84 41.52 -10.37
C THR A 4 -9.80 40.43 -10.62
N ASP A 5 -8.58 40.75 -11.08
CA ASP A 5 -7.57 39.73 -11.41
C ASP A 5 -6.31 39.75 -10.52
N ALA A 6 -6.29 40.54 -9.44
CA ALA A 6 -5.11 40.69 -8.58
C ALA A 6 -5.09 39.80 -7.31
N ASP A 7 -6.21 39.20 -6.91
CA ASP A 7 -6.33 38.52 -5.60
C ASP A 7 -6.16 36.99 -5.61
N LEU A 8 -5.78 36.38 -6.75
CA LEU A 8 -5.65 34.92 -6.85
C LEU A 8 -4.21 34.37 -6.89
N GLN A 9 -3.18 35.19 -6.64
CA GLN A 9 -1.77 34.75 -6.76
C GLN A 9 -0.83 34.99 -5.56
N THR A 10 -1.33 35.16 -4.34
CA THR A 10 -0.45 35.28 -3.16
C THR A 10 -0.88 34.45 -1.94
N VAL A 11 -1.13 33.15 -2.15
CA VAL A 11 -0.99 32.18 -1.05
C VAL A 11 0.50 31.80 -0.95
N THR A 12 1.29 32.74 -0.44
CA THR A 12 2.71 32.52 -0.15
C THR A 12 2.84 31.48 0.96
N LYS A 13 3.81 30.57 0.80
CA LYS A 13 4.13 29.35 1.56
C LYS A 13 4.36 29.50 3.09
N THR A 14 3.98 30.61 3.72
CA THR A 14 4.40 31.02 5.08
C THR A 14 3.40 30.73 6.20
N ASN A 15 2.21 30.18 5.92
CA ASN A 15 1.16 29.95 6.94
C ASN A 15 0.80 28.48 7.16
N LEU A 16 1.76 27.55 7.01
CA LEU A 16 1.57 26.24 7.64
C LEU A 16 1.92 26.43 9.13
N PRO A 17 1.01 26.15 10.08
CA PRO A 17 1.34 26.23 11.49
C PRO A 17 2.56 25.37 11.76
N ASP A 18 3.55 25.94 12.46
CA ASP A 18 4.70 25.17 12.95
C ASP A 18 4.13 23.96 13.71
N PRO A 19 4.38 22.72 13.25
CA PRO A 19 3.77 21.54 13.86
C PRO A 19 4.20 21.32 15.32
N GLY A 20 5.11 22.16 15.83
CA GLY A 20 5.56 22.18 17.21
C GLY A 20 6.45 20.98 17.52
N TYR A 21 6.81 20.84 18.79
CA TYR A 21 7.64 19.72 19.24
C TYR A 21 6.87 18.40 19.32
N ASP A 22 5.54 18.43 19.37
CA ASP A 22 4.67 17.26 19.56
C ASP A 22 4.87 16.20 18.47
N ILE A 23 4.92 16.63 17.19
CA ILE A 23 5.12 15.70 16.07
C ILE A 23 6.45 14.92 16.17
N TYR A 24 7.52 15.56 16.67
CA TYR A 24 8.82 14.94 16.80
C TYR A 24 8.86 13.99 18.00
N ILE A 25 8.15 14.33 19.08
CA ILE A 25 7.98 13.49 20.26
C ILE A 25 7.21 12.21 19.88
N TRP A 26 6.10 12.32 19.16
CA TRP A 26 5.37 11.15 18.70
C TRP A 26 6.17 10.33 17.69
N ALA A 27 6.87 10.97 16.76
CA ALA A 27 7.71 10.28 15.79
C ALA A 27 8.85 9.49 16.46
N ILE A 28 9.51 10.04 17.48
CA ILE A 28 10.56 9.32 18.21
C ILE A 28 9.98 8.18 19.04
N ILE A 29 8.82 8.36 19.70
CA ILE A 29 8.13 7.30 20.45
C ILE A 29 7.79 6.13 19.52
N VAL A 30 7.13 6.39 18.39
CA VAL A 30 6.77 5.36 17.40
C VAL A 30 8.02 4.66 16.88
N THR A 31 9.09 5.40 16.62
CA THR A 31 10.37 4.85 16.15
C THR A 31 10.99 3.93 17.18
N LEU A 32 11.09 4.33 18.45
CA LEU A 32 11.68 3.54 19.50
C LEU A 32 10.87 2.27 19.77
N ILE A 33 9.53 2.38 19.86
CA ILE A 33 8.63 1.24 20.04
C ILE A 33 8.79 0.27 18.86
N THR A 34 8.74 0.77 17.63
CA THR A 34 8.88 -0.06 16.42
C THR A 34 10.24 -0.76 16.39
N SER A 35 11.32 -0.02 16.65
CA SER A 35 12.69 -0.56 16.65
C SER A 35 12.85 -1.65 17.70
N PHE A 36 12.35 -1.42 18.91
CA PHE A 36 12.38 -2.39 20.00
C PHE A 36 11.59 -3.65 19.64
N ILE A 37 10.33 -3.50 19.20
CA ILE A 37 9.49 -4.64 18.83
C ILE A 37 10.10 -5.41 17.66
N LEU A 38 10.64 -4.76 16.64
CA LEU A 38 11.23 -5.46 15.49
C LEU A 38 12.56 -6.14 15.82
N PHE A 39 13.31 -5.64 16.79
CA PHE A 39 14.57 -6.27 17.23
C PHE A 39 14.31 -7.57 18.00
N PHE A 40 13.30 -7.60 18.87
CA PHE A 40 12.94 -8.78 19.67
C PHE A 40 11.83 -9.65 19.05
N GLY A 41 11.08 -9.10 18.11
CA GLY A 41 9.87 -9.68 17.54
C GLY A 41 10.16 -10.89 16.68
N ARG A 42 9.34 -11.93 16.86
CA ARG A 42 9.28 -13.09 15.97
C ARG A 42 8.19 -12.86 14.93
N TYR A 43 8.31 -13.52 13.77
CA TYR A 43 7.32 -13.44 12.68
C TYR A 43 5.87 -13.55 13.17
N GLY A 44 5.55 -14.51 14.06
CA GLY A 44 4.19 -14.70 14.56
C GLY A 44 3.62 -13.51 15.34
N ALA A 45 4.46 -12.77 16.08
CA ALA A 45 4.04 -11.56 16.78
C ALA A 45 3.73 -10.44 15.78
N ILE A 46 4.56 -10.30 14.74
CA ILE A 46 4.36 -9.32 13.66
C ILE A 46 3.04 -9.62 12.95
N GLU A 47 2.84 -10.87 12.54
CA GLU A 47 1.66 -11.31 11.84
C GLU A 47 0.38 -11.06 12.65
N THR A 48 0.36 -11.45 13.92
CA THR A 48 -0.84 -11.33 14.77
C THR A 48 -1.22 -9.87 14.96
N VAL A 49 -0.27 -9.01 15.33
CA VAL A 49 -0.53 -7.57 15.55
C VAL A 49 -1.09 -6.91 14.29
N VAL A 50 -0.44 -7.13 13.15
CA VAL A 50 -0.84 -6.53 11.87
C VAL A 50 -2.20 -7.08 11.41
N THR A 51 -2.40 -8.40 11.50
CA THR A 51 -3.66 -9.03 11.08
C THR A 51 -4.81 -8.54 11.94
N THR A 52 -4.65 -8.43 13.25
CA THR A 52 -5.69 -7.90 14.15
C THR A 52 -6.04 -6.45 13.80
N PHE A 53 -5.05 -5.59 13.57
CA PHE A 53 -5.27 -4.19 13.21
C PHE A 53 -5.98 -4.03 11.88
N VAL A 54 -5.48 -4.68 10.83
CA VAL A 54 -6.04 -4.58 9.49
C VAL A 54 -7.43 -5.23 9.43
N ALA A 55 -7.58 -6.45 9.93
CA ALA A 55 -8.87 -7.14 9.90
C ALA A 55 -9.92 -6.42 10.77
N GLY A 56 -9.53 -5.92 11.94
CA GLY A 56 -10.41 -5.19 12.83
C GLY A 56 -10.94 -3.91 12.19
N PHE A 57 -10.05 -3.08 11.62
CA PHE A 57 -10.49 -1.85 10.98
C PHE A 57 -11.29 -2.10 9.70
N THR A 58 -10.87 -3.04 8.86
CA THR A 58 -11.63 -3.43 7.66
C THR A 58 -13.02 -3.93 8.02
N LEU A 59 -13.17 -4.72 9.09
CA LEU A 59 -14.46 -5.19 9.57
C LEU A 59 -15.34 -4.03 10.06
N ILE A 60 -14.79 -3.10 10.85
CA ILE A 60 -15.51 -1.90 11.30
C ILE A 60 -15.97 -1.07 10.10
N THR A 61 -15.13 -0.91 9.09
CA THR A 61 -15.45 -0.19 7.85
C THR A 61 -16.58 -0.89 7.08
N LEU A 62 -16.54 -2.21 6.98
CA LEU A 62 -17.59 -2.99 6.33
C LEU A 62 -18.92 -2.87 7.08
N ILE A 63 -18.88 -2.98 8.41
CA ILE A 63 -20.04 -2.77 9.28
C ILE A 63 -20.59 -1.35 9.08
N ASN A 64 -19.73 -0.33 9.00
CA ASN A 64 -20.12 1.04 8.72
C ASN A 64 -20.96 1.11 7.44
N LEU A 65 -20.46 0.56 6.32
CA LEU A 65 -21.17 0.60 5.05
C LEU A 65 -22.52 -0.13 5.08
N VAL A 66 -22.59 -1.28 5.77
CA VAL A 66 -23.83 -2.04 5.93
C VAL A 66 -24.86 -1.27 6.75
N LEU A 67 -24.44 -0.68 7.87
CA LEU A 67 -25.31 0.12 8.73
C LEU A 67 -25.70 1.45 8.06
N LEU A 68 -24.82 2.03 7.22
CA LEU A 68 -25.11 3.23 6.44
C LEU A 68 -26.33 3.06 5.54
N GLN A 69 -26.60 1.83 5.05
CA GLN A 69 -27.77 1.55 4.24
C GLN A 69 -29.10 1.72 4.99
N ARG A 70 -29.08 1.79 6.33
CA ARG A 70 -30.27 2.09 7.15
C ARG A 70 -30.61 3.57 7.18
N ASN A 71 -29.69 4.45 6.78
CA ASN A 71 -29.89 5.89 6.72
C ASN A 71 -30.37 6.28 5.32
N PRO A 72 -31.63 6.71 5.12
CA PRO A 72 -32.17 6.99 3.79
C PRO A 72 -31.39 8.06 3.01
N GLU A 73 -30.86 9.07 3.71
CA GLU A 73 -30.08 10.18 3.12
C GLU A 73 -28.73 9.72 2.56
N TRP A 74 -28.10 8.75 3.20
CA TRP A 74 -26.73 8.29 2.89
C TRP A 74 -26.68 6.92 2.24
N ALA A 75 -27.82 6.23 2.13
CA ALA A 75 -27.93 4.92 1.51
C ALA A 75 -27.47 4.96 0.04
N VAL A 76 -26.85 3.87 -0.38
CA VAL A 76 -26.33 3.68 -1.72
C VAL A 76 -27.40 2.93 -2.50
N SER A 77 -28.05 3.63 -3.44
CA SER A 77 -29.09 3.01 -4.25
C SER A 77 -28.49 2.10 -5.32
N TRP A 78 -29.25 1.08 -5.72
CA TRP A 78 -28.88 0.21 -6.83
C TRP A 78 -28.77 0.99 -8.16
N GLU A 79 -29.54 2.06 -8.31
CA GLU A 79 -29.44 2.96 -9.45
C GLU A 79 -28.08 3.67 -9.50
N SER A 80 -27.59 4.20 -8.38
CA SER A 80 -26.25 4.81 -8.31
C SER A 80 -25.15 3.81 -8.63
N LEU A 81 -25.27 2.55 -8.18
CA LEU A 81 -24.31 1.50 -8.53
C LEU A 81 -24.34 1.14 -10.02
N LYS A 82 -25.53 0.97 -10.60
CA LYS A 82 -25.69 0.75 -12.05
C LYS A 82 -25.14 1.91 -12.87
N GLN A 83 -25.39 3.14 -12.43
CA GLN A 83 -24.85 4.33 -13.06
C GLN A 83 -23.32 4.36 -12.99
N GLY A 84 -22.73 4.02 -11.84
CA GLY A 84 -21.27 3.91 -11.70
C GLY A 84 -20.65 2.83 -12.60
N MET A 85 -21.39 1.74 -12.86
CA MET A 85 -20.98 0.67 -13.77
C MET A 85 -21.31 0.96 -15.25
N SER A 86 -21.74 2.17 -15.61
CA SER A 86 -22.09 2.51 -16.99
C SER A 86 -20.89 2.75 -17.92
N PHE A 87 -19.66 2.57 -17.43
CA PHE A 87 -18.39 2.74 -18.16
C PHE A 87 -18.29 4.06 -18.94
N ARG A 88 -18.81 5.14 -18.35
CA ARG A 88 -18.70 6.50 -18.90
C ARG A 88 -17.55 7.23 -18.24
N LEU A 89 -16.78 7.97 -19.05
CA LEU A 89 -15.80 8.90 -18.51
C LEU A 89 -16.54 10.08 -17.88
N PRO A 90 -16.30 10.41 -16.60
CA PRO A 90 -16.98 11.53 -15.98
C PRO A 90 -16.50 12.84 -16.62
N PRO A 91 -17.37 13.86 -16.73
CA PRO A 91 -16.97 15.17 -17.22
C PRO A 91 -15.94 15.80 -16.28
N VAL A 92 -15.11 16.69 -16.82
CA VAL A 92 -14.21 17.51 -16.02
C VAL A 92 -15.08 18.42 -15.13
N GLN A 93 -14.87 18.34 -13.81
CA GLN A 93 -15.51 19.19 -12.82
C GLN A 93 -14.43 19.97 -12.08
N ASP A 94 -14.63 21.28 -11.92
CA ASP A 94 -13.74 22.18 -11.16
C ASP A 94 -12.26 22.12 -11.60
N GLY A 95 -12.00 21.92 -12.90
CA GLY A 95 -10.65 21.78 -13.45
C GLY A 95 -9.95 20.45 -13.13
N ILE A 96 -10.59 19.57 -12.37
CA ILE A 96 -10.09 18.23 -12.04
C ILE A 96 -10.53 17.27 -13.14
N ASN A 97 -9.57 16.70 -13.85
CA ASN A 97 -9.84 15.61 -14.79
C ASN A 97 -9.90 14.28 -14.01
N PRO A 98 -11.08 13.62 -13.93
CA PRO A 98 -11.23 12.40 -13.15
C PRO A 98 -10.41 11.24 -13.70
N VAL A 99 -10.16 11.20 -15.01
CA VAL A 99 -9.33 10.17 -15.66
C VAL A 99 -7.87 10.35 -15.24
N VAL A 100 -7.37 11.58 -15.25
CA VAL A 100 -6.02 11.89 -14.76
C VAL A 100 -5.90 11.55 -13.28
N THR A 101 -6.92 11.86 -12.48
CA THR A 101 -6.95 11.53 -11.05
C THR A 101 -6.93 10.01 -10.82
N ALA A 102 -7.76 9.25 -11.54
CA ALA A 102 -7.80 7.80 -11.45
C ALA A 102 -6.49 7.14 -11.88
N LEU A 103 -5.85 7.63 -12.95
CA LEU A 103 -4.54 7.15 -13.39
C LEU A 103 -3.42 7.51 -12.39
N ALA A 104 -3.48 8.70 -11.80
CA ALA A 104 -2.53 9.13 -10.78
C ALA A 104 -2.64 8.31 -9.49
N THR A 105 -3.86 7.93 -9.10
CA THR A 105 -4.08 7.08 -7.91
C THR A 105 -3.82 5.61 -8.20
N PHE A 106 -3.94 5.13 -9.44
CA PHE A 106 -3.69 3.72 -9.81
C PHE A 106 -2.29 3.23 -9.41
N GLY A 107 -1.27 4.08 -9.49
CA GLY A 107 0.10 3.72 -9.10
C GLY A 107 0.36 3.71 -7.59
N ILE A 108 -0.58 4.20 -6.78
CA ILE A 108 -0.44 4.34 -5.31
C ILE A 108 -1.48 3.47 -4.58
N ILE A 109 -2.66 3.25 -5.18
CA ILE A 109 -3.74 2.44 -4.61
C ILE A 109 -3.57 0.98 -5.02
N GLY A 110 -3.41 0.10 -4.03
CA GLY A 110 -3.35 -1.35 -4.22
C GLY A 110 -2.02 -1.93 -3.72
N VAL A 111 -1.54 -2.96 -4.41
CA VAL A 111 -0.26 -3.62 -4.09
C VAL A 111 0.86 -2.83 -4.77
N GLY A 112 1.64 -2.10 -3.98
CA GLY A 112 2.78 -1.33 -4.46
C GLY A 112 3.96 -2.20 -4.87
N ALA A 113 4.97 -1.55 -5.45
CA ALA A 113 6.20 -2.23 -5.87
C ALA A 113 6.94 -2.88 -4.68
N GLY A 114 6.91 -2.23 -3.52
CA GLY A 114 7.52 -2.76 -2.31
C GLY A 114 6.88 -4.07 -1.87
N GLU A 115 5.55 -4.10 -1.80
CA GLU A 115 4.77 -5.26 -1.36
C GLU A 115 5.01 -6.48 -2.25
N LEU A 116 5.13 -6.28 -3.57
CA LEU A 116 5.49 -7.35 -4.52
C LEU A 116 6.88 -7.95 -4.24
N ILE A 117 7.83 -7.12 -3.81
CA ILE A 117 9.19 -7.55 -3.45
C ILE A 117 9.21 -8.23 -2.08
N TYR A 118 8.43 -7.72 -1.13
CA TYR A 118 8.40 -8.22 0.26
C TYR A 118 7.62 -9.53 0.39
N TYR A 119 6.60 -9.74 -0.44
CA TYR A 119 5.71 -10.90 -0.35
C TYR A 119 6.45 -12.24 -0.33
N PRO A 120 7.43 -12.53 -1.23
CA PRO A 120 8.22 -13.76 -1.15
C PRO A 120 8.96 -13.95 0.17
N TYR A 121 9.51 -12.89 0.79
CA TYR A 121 10.19 -13.00 2.08
C TYR A 121 9.22 -13.42 3.19
N TRP A 122 8.01 -12.86 3.21
CA TRP A 122 6.99 -13.23 4.19
C TRP A 122 6.47 -14.65 4.01
N CYS A 123 6.30 -15.09 2.76
CA CYS A 123 6.02 -16.48 2.46
C CYS A 123 7.10 -17.38 3.07
N LEU A 124 8.38 -17.12 2.76
CA LEU A 124 9.49 -17.93 3.26
C LEU A 124 9.53 -18.00 4.79
N GLU A 125 9.28 -16.89 5.48
CA GLU A 125 9.24 -16.88 6.95
C GLU A 125 8.07 -17.63 7.55
N LYS A 126 6.90 -17.59 6.91
CA LYS A 126 5.74 -18.40 7.31
C LYS A 126 6.02 -19.90 7.17
N GLY A 127 7.08 -20.28 6.45
CA GLY A 127 7.41 -21.67 6.13
C GLY A 127 6.75 -22.13 4.84
N TYR A 128 6.38 -21.19 3.96
CA TYR A 128 5.87 -21.52 2.62
C TYR A 128 6.93 -22.35 1.88
N ALA A 129 6.49 -23.36 1.14
CA ALA A 129 7.34 -24.34 0.45
C ALA A 129 8.22 -25.26 1.34
N ALA A 130 8.17 -25.19 2.68
CA ALA A 130 9.03 -26.00 3.56
C ALA A 130 8.88 -27.52 3.31
N TYR A 131 7.68 -27.99 2.98
CA TYR A 131 7.39 -29.40 2.70
C TYR A 131 7.79 -29.89 1.30
N ILE A 132 8.30 -29.02 0.42
CA ILE A 132 8.78 -29.45 -0.90
C ILE A 132 10.11 -30.20 -0.77
N GLY A 133 10.98 -29.76 0.14
CA GLY A 133 12.35 -30.26 0.30
C GLY A 133 13.33 -29.72 -0.77
N PRO A 134 14.61 -30.09 -0.66
CA PRO A 134 15.64 -29.72 -1.64
C PRO A 134 15.22 -30.09 -3.06
N ARG A 135 15.71 -29.34 -4.05
CA ARG A 135 15.37 -29.60 -5.45
C ARG A 135 15.88 -30.97 -5.89
N GLU A 136 14.95 -31.79 -6.36
CA GLU A 136 15.23 -33.11 -6.92
C GLU A 136 14.58 -33.23 -8.31
N ASN A 137 15.24 -33.93 -9.23
CA ASN A 137 14.67 -34.26 -10.53
C ASN A 137 13.79 -35.51 -10.40
N SER A 138 12.71 -35.44 -9.61
CA SER A 138 11.78 -36.53 -9.38
C SER A 138 10.32 -36.09 -9.55
N ASP A 139 9.45 -37.02 -9.97
CA ASP A 139 8.02 -36.73 -10.09
C ASP A 139 7.37 -36.47 -8.73
N ALA A 140 7.87 -37.10 -7.67
CA ALA A 140 7.46 -36.85 -6.30
C ALA A 140 7.71 -35.40 -5.89
N TRP A 141 8.89 -34.84 -6.22
CA TRP A 141 9.20 -33.43 -5.98
C TRP A 141 8.27 -32.52 -6.78
N ASN A 142 8.05 -32.81 -8.07
CA ASN A 142 7.13 -32.06 -8.91
C ASN A 142 5.70 -32.06 -8.35
N HIS A 143 5.23 -33.18 -7.81
CA HIS A 143 3.90 -33.27 -7.19
C HIS A 143 3.79 -32.37 -5.95
N ARG A 144 4.78 -32.41 -5.05
CA ARG A 144 4.84 -31.53 -3.88
C ARG A 144 4.89 -30.05 -4.29
N ALA A 145 5.70 -29.72 -5.30
CA ALA A 145 5.79 -28.37 -5.85
C ALA A 145 4.49 -27.89 -6.52
N LYS A 146 3.73 -28.77 -7.20
CA LYS A 146 2.40 -28.44 -7.73
C LYS A 146 1.40 -28.15 -6.62
N GLY A 147 1.40 -28.95 -5.56
CA GLY A 147 0.58 -28.72 -4.37
C GLY A 147 0.90 -27.35 -3.77
N TRP A 148 2.17 -27.03 -3.64
CA TRP A 148 2.65 -25.73 -3.19
C TRP A 148 2.14 -24.56 -4.04
N LEU A 149 2.29 -24.66 -5.37
CA LEU A 149 1.79 -23.63 -6.29
C LEU A 149 0.27 -23.45 -6.20
N ARG A 150 -0.48 -24.48 -5.81
CA ARG A 150 -1.93 -24.36 -5.57
C ARG A 150 -2.24 -23.55 -4.31
N VAL A 151 -1.48 -23.73 -3.22
CA VAL A 151 -1.61 -22.92 -2.00
C VAL A 151 -1.32 -21.45 -2.31
N MET A 152 -0.21 -21.16 -2.99
CA MET A 152 0.15 -19.80 -3.43
C MET A 152 -0.94 -19.12 -4.26
N ARG A 153 -1.60 -19.87 -5.16
CA ARG A 153 -2.70 -19.33 -5.97
C ARG A 153 -3.90 -18.98 -5.11
N TRP A 154 -4.28 -19.84 -4.17
CA TRP A 154 -5.38 -19.56 -3.26
C TRP A 154 -5.10 -18.37 -2.35
N ASP A 155 -3.88 -18.27 -1.83
CA ASP A 155 -3.45 -17.13 -1.02
C ASP A 155 -3.54 -15.81 -1.82
N ALA A 156 -2.99 -15.79 -3.04
CA ALA A 156 -3.07 -14.63 -3.92
C ALA A 156 -4.51 -14.26 -4.32
N TRP A 157 -5.37 -15.24 -4.62
CA TRP A 157 -6.78 -14.98 -4.95
C TRP A 157 -7.58 -14.48 -3.75
N LEU A 158 -7.36 -15.05 -2.56
CA LEU A 158 -8.03 -14.59 -1.34
C LEU A 158 -7.58 -13.17 -1.00
N SER A 159 -6.28 -12.88 -1.09
CA SER A 159 -5.73 -11.54 -0.91
C SER A 159 -6.32 -10.54 -1.91
N LEU A 160 -6.43 -10.92 -3.19
CA LEU A 160 -7.10 -10.12 -4.22
C LEU A 160 -8.54 -9.76 -3.81
N VAL A 161 -9.33 -10.73 -3.36
CA VAL A 161 -10.72 -10.50 -2.92
C VAL A 161 -10.78 -9.58 -1.71
N VAL A 162 -9.94 -9.80 -0.69
CA VAL A 162 -9.94 -9.01 0.54
C VAL A 162 -9.52 -7.56 0.26
N TYR A 163 -8.43 -7.33 -0.48
CA TYR A 163 -7.98 -5.97 -0.78
C TYR A 163 -8.98 -5.25 -1.71
N THR A 164 -9.51 -5.95 -2.73
CA THR A 164 -10.46 -5.34 -3.68
C THR A 164 -11.75 -4.96 -2.97
N SER A 165 -12.32 -5.87 -2.16
CA SER A 165 -13.53 -5.56 -1.39
C SER A 165 -13.33 -4.40 -0.43
N SER A 166 -12.20 -4.36 0.29
CA SER A 166 -11.87 -3.24 1.18
C SER A 166 -11.79 -1.90 0.41
N THR A 167 -11.11 -1.91 -0.75
CA THR A 167 -10.98 -0.72 -1.61
C THR A 167 -12.33 -0.23 -2.11
N VAL A 168 -13.19 -1.16 -2.56
CA VAL A 168 -14.55 -0.84 -3.02
C VAL A 168 -15.39 -0.27 -1.88
N VAL A 169 -15.30 -0.82 -0.67
CA VAL A 169 -16.02 -0.31 0.50
C VAL A 169 -15.62 1.14 0.80
N PHE A 170 -14.32 1.44 0.86
CA PHE A 170 -13.84 2.81 1.08
C PHE A 170 -14.26 3.77 -0.03
N TYR A 171 -14.18 3.32 -1.29
CA TYR A 171 -14.62 4.12 -2.42
C TYR A 171 -16.11 4.46 -2.33
N ILE A 172 -16.96 3.47 -2.02
CA ILE A 172 -18.40 3.66 -1.85
C ILE A 172 -18.69 4.59 -0.68
N LEU A 173 -18.03 4.44 0.46
CA LEU A 173 -18.21 5.36 1.61
C LEU A 173 -17.82 6.80 1.26
N GLY A 174 -16.70 7.00 0.55
CA GLY A 174 -16.28 8.31 0.08
C GLY A 174 -17.30 8.93 -0.89
N ALA A 175 -17.80 8.15 -1.85
CA ALA A 175 -18.80 8.61 -2.81
C ALA A 175 -20.18 8.86 -2.16
N ALA A 176 -20.57 8.04 -1.18
CA ALA A 176 -21.86 8.15 -0.52
C ALA A 176 -21.89 9.32 0.46
N VAL A 177 -20.82 9.52 1.24
CA VAL A 177 -20.77 10.51 2.31
C VAL A 177 -20.02 11.77 1.89
N LEU A 178 -18.72 11.66 1.59
CA LEU A 178 -17.88 12.84 1.35
C LEU A 178 -18.31 13.62 0.11
N HIS A 179 -18.57 12.92 -1.01
CA HIS A 179 -18.98 13.57 -2.24
C HIS A 179 -20.35 14.26 -2.11
N ARG A 180 -21.35 13.60 -1.48
CA ARG A 180 -22.67 14.22 -1.23
C ARG A 180 -22.61 15.38 -0.25
N ALA A 181 -21.72 15.32 0.74
CA ALA A 181 -21.47 16.40 1.70
C ALA A 181 -20.56 17.51 1.13
N ASN A 182 -20.07 17.38 -0.11
CA ASN A 182 -19.09 18.27 -0.73
C ASN A 182 -17.83 18.50 0.14
N LEU A 183 -17.39 17.45 0.83
CA LEU A 183 -16.22 17.46 1.70
C LEU A 183 -14.97 16.99 0.94
N HIS A 184 -14.00 17.88 0.82
CA HIS A 184 -12.73 17.63 0.12
C HIS A 184 -11.58 17.47 1.12
N PRO A 185 -10.99 16.26 1.27
CA PRO A 185 -9.90 16.05 2.23
C PRO A 185 -8.63 16.82 1.83
N GLN A 186 -8.15 17.73 2.68
CA GLN A 186 -6.93 18.51 2.40
C GLN A 186 -6.09 18.78 3.65
N GLY A 187 -4.76 18.81 3.45
CA GLY A 187 -3.80 19.24 4.47
C GLY A 187 -3.87 18.44 5.78
N MET A 188 -3.80 19.15 6.90
CA MET A 188 -3.81 18.55 8.25
C MET A 188 -5.21 18.08 8.70
N GLU A 189 -6.28 18.62 8.10
CA GLU A 189 -7.67 18.22 8.41
C GLU A 189 -8.09 16.94 7.68
N MET A 190 -7.23 16.35 6.83
CA MET A 190 -7.54 15.17 6.03
C MET A 190 -8.12 14.02 6.86
N ILE A 191 -7.54 13.73 8.03
CA ILE A 191 -8.03 12.66 8.92
C ILE A 191 -9.44 12.96 9.42
N ARG A 192 -9.71 14.22 9.79
CA ARG A 192 -11.02 14.66 10.27
C ARG A 192 -12.07 14.60 9.16
N THR A 193 -11.72 15.02 7.95
CA THR A 193 -12.60 14.91 6.79
C THR A 193 -12.92 13.46 6.46
N LEU A 194 -11.91 12.56 6.46
CA LEU A 194 -12.14 11.14 6.21
C LEU A 194 -12.99 10.48 7.32
N ALA A 195 -12.83 10.90 8.57
CA ALA A 195 -13.64 10.41 9.69
C ALA A 195 -15.14 10.73 9.51
N ALA A 196 -15.50 11.79 8.78
CA ALA A 196 -16.89 12.12 8.49
C ALA A 196 -17.64 11.00 7.76
N MET A 197 -16.94 10.09 7.05
CA MET A 197 -17.56 8.89 6.46
C MET A 197 -18.24 7.95 7.46
N TYR A 198 -17.88 8.07 8.75
CA TYR A 198 -18.37 7.23 9.84
C TYR A 198 -19.43 7.94 10.68
N GLU A 199 -19.56 9.26 10.55
CA GLU A 199 -20.46 10.09 11.36
C GLU A 199 -21.94 9.70 11.22
N PRO A 200 -22.48 9.40 10.02
CA PRO A 200 -23.89 9.02 9.88
C PRO A 200 -24.29 7.75 10.65
N VAL A 201 -23.34 6.87 10.96
CA VAL A 201 -23.58 5.59 11.64
C VAL A 201 -23.19 5.64 13.10
N PHE A 202 -22.01 6.20 13.40
CA PHE A 202 -21.41 6.17 14.74
C PHE A 202 -21.53 7.49 15.50
N GLY A 203 -22.05 8.55 14.86
CA GLY A 203 -22.22 9.87 15.47
C GLY A 203 -20.92 10.39 16.09
N SER A 204 -20.99 10.78 17.36
CA SER A 204 -19.84 11.34 18.10
C SER A 204 -18.65 10.38 18.24
N TRP A 205 -18.86 9.07 18.13
CA TRP A 205 -17.77 8.08 18.21
C TRP A 205 -16.97 7.95 16.91
N ALA A 206 -17.47 8.49 15.79
CA ALA A 206 -16.88 8.33 14.47
C ALA A 206 -15.42 8.78 14.41
N VAL A 207 -15.11 9.95 14.96
CA VAL A 207 -13.75 10.50 14.98
C VAL A 207 -12.81 9.60 15.78
N GLY A 208 -13.23 9.14 16.97
CA GLY A 208 -12.42 8.27 17.82
C GLY A 208 -12.14 6.91 17.18
N LEU A 209 -13.17 6.28 16.61
CA LEU A 209 -13.04 4.99 15.91
C LEU A 209 -12.15 5.11 14.67
N PHE A 210 -12.36 6.16 13.87
CA PHE A 210 -11.55 6.41 12.69
C PHE A 210 -10.09 6.70 13.05
N LEU A 211 -9.83 7.51 14.09
CA LEU A 211 -8.48 7.79 14.56
C LEU A 211 -7.75 6.54 15.05
N LEU A 212 -8.42 5.72 15.87
CA LEU A 212 -7.86 4.44 16.32
C LEU A 212 -7.54 3.52 15.14
N GLY A 213 -8.43 3.46 14.16
CA GLY A 213 -8.23 2.74 12.92
C GLY A 213 -7.08 3.27 12.06
N ALA A 214 -7.00 4.59 11.91
CA ALA A 214 -5.93 5.26 11.17
C ALA A 214 -4.57 4.99 11.82
N ILE A 215 -4.47 5.09 13.15
CA ILE A 215 -3.26 4.71 13.89
C ILE A 215 -2.93 3.25 13.62
N ALA A 216 -3.90 2.33 13.74
CA ALA A 216 -3.70 0.91 13.54
C ALA A 216 -3.16 0.58 12.14
N ILE A 217 -3.75 1.13 11.07
CA ILE A 217 -3.31 0.89 9.69
C ILE A 217 -1.98 1.56 9.39
N LEU A 218 -1.82 2.84 9.71
CA LEU A 218 -0.60 3.58 9.40
C LEU A 218 0.59 2.99 10.15
N TYR A 219 0.41 2.66 11.42
CA TYR A 219 1.42 1.95 12.21
C TYR A 219 1.73 0.57 11.63
N SER A 220 0.71 -0.22 11.26
CA SER A 220 0.92 -1.54 10.66
C SER A 220 1.77 -1.46 9.38
N THR A 221 1.56 -0.43 8.57
CA THR A 221 2.34 -0.20 7.34
C THR A 221 3.79 0.12 7.66
N PHE A 222 4.04 1.09 8.56
CA PHE A 222 5.39 1.45 8.98
C PHE A 222 6.14 0.25 9.56
N PHE A 223 5.45 -0.52 10.41
CA PHE A 223 5.98 -1.70 11.07
C PHE A 223 6.35 -2.82 10.08
N VAL A 224 5.43 -3.19 9.17
CA VAL A 224 5.68 -4.24 8.15
C VAL A 224 6.75 -3.81 7.17
N VAL A 225 6.77 -2.56 6.72
CA VAL A 225 7.80 -2.07 5.79
C VAL A 225 9.18 -2.07 6.46
N GLY A 226 9.30 -1.63 7.71
CA GLY A 226 10.56 -1.68 8.46
C GLY A 226 11.09 -3.12 8.57
N ALA A 227 10.21 -4.04 8.93
CA ALA A 227 10.52 -5.47 9.01
C ALA A 227 10.96 -6.04 7.64
N SER A 228 10.22 -5.72 6.58
CA SER A 228 10.47 -6.22 5.23
C SER A 228 11.79 -5.69 4.67
N LYS A 229 12.07 -4.40 4.86
CA LYS A 229 13.34 -3.79 4.45
C LYS A 229 14.54 -4.40 5.16
N GLY A 230 14.40 -4.71 6.46
CA GLY A 230 15.45 -5.41 7.20
C GLY A 230 15.87 -6.72 6.53
N ARG A 231 14.90 -7.51 6.08
CA ARG A 231 15.13 -8.79 5.38
C ARG A 231 15.69 -8.60 3.98
N LEU A 232 15.06 -7.73 3.19
CA LEU A 232 15.49 -7.42 1.83
C LEU A 232 16.94 -6.93 1.81
N PHE A 233 17.31 -6.02 2.71
CA PHE A 233 18.68 -5.51 2.77
C PHE A 233 19.66 -6.55 3.33
N ALA A 234 19.27 -7.38 4.29
CA ALA A 234 20.14 -8.46 4.78
C ALA A 234 20.55 -9.43 3.66
N ASP A 235 19.62 -9.70 2.73
CA ASP A 235 19.83 -10.52 1.55
C ASP A 235 20.60 -9.76 0.46
N ALA A 236 20.26 -8.49 0.21
CA ALA A 236 20.99 -7.64 -0.73
C ALA A 236 22.48 -7.53 -0.38
N LEU A 237 22.84 -7.44 0.91
CA LEU A 237 24.23 -7.45 1.37
C LEU A 237 24.98 -8.74 0.99
N VAL A 238 24.29 -9.87 0.91
CA VAL A 238 24.86 -11.14 0.44
C VAL A 238 25.03 -11.12 -1.07
N ILE A 239 24.00 -10.66 -1.80
CA ILE A 239 24.01 -10.58 -3.27
C ILE A 239 25.11 -9.63 -3.76
N PHE A 240 25.33 -8.48 -3.10
CA PHE A 240 26.39 -7.53 -3.42
C PHE A 240 27.78 -7.98 -2.93
N GLY A 241 27.88 -9.12 -2.23
CA GLY A 241 29.16 -9.69 -1.77
C GLY A 241 29.76 -9.02 -0.53
N TRP A 242 29.04 -8.13 0.15
CA TRP A 242 29.49 -7.48 1.40
C TRP A 242 29.37 -8.41 2.61
N ARG A 243 28.62 -9.50 2.48
CA ARG A 243 28.43 -10.52 3.52
C ARG A 243 28.33 -11.91 2.90
N LYS A 244 28.71 -12.95 3.64
CA LYS A 244 28.42 -14.35 3.27
C LYS A 244 27.14 -14.81 3.98
N HIS A 245 26.35 -15.64 3.30
CA HIS A 245 25.20 -16.29 3.90
C HIS A 245 25.66 -17.21 5.04
N ASP A 246 25.15 -16.99 6.24
CA ASP A 246 25.46 -17.79 7.43
C ASP A 246 24.19 -17.85 8.29
N PRO A 247 23.48 -19.01 8.34
CA PRO A 247 22.20 -19.14 9.05
C PRO A 247 22.23 -18.66 10.51
N SER A 248 23.39 -18.76 11.17
CA SER A 248 23.56 -18.33 12.57
C SER A 248 23.63 -16.80 12.73
N LYS A 249 24.17 -16.10 11.73
CA LYS A 249 24.36 -14.64 11.74
C LYS A 249 23.29 -13.90 10.96
N ASP A 250 22.65 -14.55 10.00
CA ASP A 250 21.58 -13.99 9.17
C ASP A 250 20.46 -13.38 10.00
N GLN A 251 20.01 -14.09 11.05
CA GLN A 251 18.99 -13.57 11.96
C GLN A 251 19.46 -12.32 12.71
N LEU A 252 20.72 -12.27 13.12
CA LEU A 252 21.27 -11.11 13.83
C LEU A 252 21.36 -9.89 12.92
N TRP A 253 21.77 -10.07 11.66
CA TRP A 253 21.78 -9.01 10.65
C TRP A 253 20.39 -8.46 10.38
N ILE A 254 19.39 -9.33 10.23
CA ILE A 254 18.00 -8.91 10.06
C ILE A 254 17.55 -8.08 11.26
N ARG A 255 17.83 -8.51 12.50
CA ARG A 255 17.46 -7.76 13.72
C ARG A 255 18.09 -6.38 13.77
N TRP A 256 19.38 -6.26 13.49
CA TRP A 256 20.07 -4.96 13.47
C TRP A 256 19.56 -4.04 12.37
N LEU A 257 19.27 -4.56 11.18
CA LEU A 257 18.69 -3.75 10.09
C LEU A 257 17.25 -3.34 10.41
N CYS A 258 16.45 -4.23 10.98
CA CYS A 258 15.12 -3.94 11.50
C CYS A 258 15.11 -2.85 12.59
N LEU A 259 16.17 -2.78 13.40
CA LEU A 259 16.39 -1.69 14.36
C LEU A 259 16.79 -0.39 13.64
N ALA A 260 17.69 -0.48 12.66
CA ALA A 260 18.24 0.67 11.97
C ALA A 260 17.23 1.39 11.06
N PHE A 261 16.38 0.66 10.33
CA PHE A 261 15.48 1.26 9.33
C PHE A 261 14.48 2.28 9.90
N PRO A 262 13.76 2.00 11.01
CA PRO A 262 12.89 2.99 11.65
C PRO A 262 13.68 4.22 12.12
N ILE A 263 14.86 4.02 12.74
CA ILE A 263 15.73 5.11 13.20
C ILE A 263 16.16 5.99 12.04
N VAL A 264 16.63 5.39 10.94
CA VAL A 264 17.01 6.11 9.73
C VAL A 264 15.81 6.88 9.16
N SER A 265 14.62 6.28 9.14
CA SER A 265 13.40 6.94 8.67
C SER A 265 13.05 8.17 9.52
N PHE A 266 13.19 8.07 10.84
CA PHE A 266 13.03 9.20 11.75
C PHE A 266 14.08 10.29 11.51
N LEU A 267 15.36 9.92 11.35
CA LEU A 267 16.43 10.89 11.06
C LEU A 267 16.17 11.64 9.76
N PHE A 268 15.71 10.96 8.70
CA PHE A 268 15.30 11.62 7.46
C PHE A 268 14.14 12.59 7.67
N PHE A 269 13.13 12.20 8.44
CA PHE A 269 12.01 13.08 8.78
C PHE A 269 12.46 14.29 9.61
N TRP A 270 13.36 14.09 10.58
CA TRP A 270 13.88 15.15 11.44
C TRP A 270 14.76 16.14 10.69
N LEU A 271 15.64 15.66 9.81
CA LEU A 271 16.52 16.50 8.98
C LEU A 271 15.77 17.19 7.84
N TYR A 272 14.71 16.56 7.32
CA TYR A 272 13.90 17.08 6.22
C TYR A 272 12.40 16.95 6.52
N PRO A 273 11.83 17.84 7.37
CA PRO A 273 10.45 17.75 7.85
C PRO A 273 9.44 18.23 6.79
N ARG A 274 9.56 17.70 5.56
CA ARG A 274 8.66 18.00 4.43
C ARG A 274 7.95 16.71 4.01
N PRO A 275 6.96 16.23 4.79
CA PRO A 275 6.33 14.93 4.58
C PRO A 275 5.70 14.79 3.19
N LYS A 276 5.09 15.86 2.66
CA LYS A 276 4.54 15.89 1.30
C LYS A 276 5.61 15.55 0.26
N GLU A 277 6.79 16.14 0.36
CA GLU A 277 7.88 15.91 -0.60
C GLU A 277 8.48 14.51 -0.45
N LEU A 278 8.65 14.03 0.78
CA LEU A 278 9.12 12.66 1.04
C LEU A 278 8.16 11.60 0.49
N VAL A 279 6.84 11.79 0.66
CA VAL A 279 5.82 10.91 0.10
C VAL A 279 5.83 10.96 -1.43
N LEU A 280 5.98 12.15 -2.02
CA LEU A 280 6.09 12.30 -3.47
C LEU A 280 7.33 11.59 -4.03
N LEU A 281 8.49 11.77 -3.39
CA LEU A 281 9.73 11.09 -3.76
C LEU A 281 9.59 9.57 -3.67
N ALA A 282 9.04 9.06 -2.56
CA ALA A 282 8.80 7.64 -2.38
C ALA A 282 7.86 7.08 -3.45
N GLY A 283 6.77 7.79 -3.77
CA GLY A 283 5.83 7.41 -4.83
C GLY A 283 6.49 7.36 -6.21
N THR A 284 7.33 8.36 -6.54
CA THR A 284 8.07 8.39 -7.80
C THR A 284 9.05 7.22 -7.91
N MET A 285 9.80 6.91 -6.84
CA MET A 285 10.72 5.77 -6.83
C MET A 285 9.99 4.44 -7.00
N GLN A 286 8.81 4.29 -6.39
CA GLN A 286 7.97 3.11 -6.58
C GLN A 286 7.45 2.97 -8.02
N ALA A 287 7.04 4.07 -8.64
CA ALA A 287 6.56 4.07 -10.03
C ALA A 287 7.62 3.54 -11.01
N PHE A 288 8.89 3.90 -10.82
CA PHE A 288 10.00 3.39 -11.63
C PHE A 288 10.26 1.89 -11.45
N LEU A 289 9.94 1.32 -10.28
CA LEU A 289 10.13 -0.10 -10.01
C LEU A 289 9.04 -0.99 -10.62
N LEU A 290 7.82 -0.47 -10.85
CA LEU A 290 6.70 -1.26 -11.37
C LEU A 290 7.00 -1.91 -12.75
N PRO A 291 7.53 -1.18 -13.76
CA PRO A 291 7.92 -1.80 -15.04
C PRO A 291 9.01 -2.86 -14.89
N MET A 292 9.98 -2.61 -14.01
CA MET A 292 11.08 -3.55 -13.75
C MET A 292 10.55 -4.86 -13.16
N LEU A 293 9.58 -4.79 -12.23
CA LEU A 293 8.94 -5.97 -11.65
C LEU A 293 8.10 -6.73 -12.68
N GLY A 294 7.35 -6.03 -13.53
CA GLY A 294 6.61 -6.64 -14.63
C GLY A 294 7.53 -7.40 -15.59
N TYR A 295 8.66 -6.79 -15.98
CA TYR A 295 9.68 -7.44 -16.79
C TYR A 295 10.31 -8.63 -16.09
N ALA A 296 10.70 -8.49 -14.81
CA ALA A 296 11.31 -9.57 -14.05
C ALA A 296 10.38 -10.79 -13.95
N ALA A 297 9.08 -10.58 -13.69
CA ALA A 297 8.09 -11.65 -13.64
C ALA A 297 7.97 -12.41 -14.99
N ILE A 298 7.93 -11.67 -16.10
CA ILE A 298 7.94 -12.24 -17.46
C ILE A 298 9.25 -13.00 -17.72
N TYR A 299 10.39 -12.40 -17.38
CA TYR A 299 11.70 -13.01 -17.55
C TYR A 299 11.84 -14.32 -16.78
N PHE A 300 11.46 -14.36 -15.51
CA PHE A 300 11.48 -15.59 -14.69
C PHE A 300 10.52 -16.65 -15.25
N ARG A 301 9.34 -16.24 -15.73
CA ARG A 301 8.36 -17.14 -16.35
C ARG A 301 8.92 -17.88 -17.58
N TYR A 302 9.70 -17.22 -18.42
CA TYR A 302 10.21 -17.83 -19.67
C TYR A 302 11.61 -18.43 -19.53
N LYS A 303 12.47 -17.88 -18.65
CA LYS A 303 13.86 -18.32 -18.49
C LYS A 303 14.03 -19.43 -17.44
N TYR A 304 13.30 -19.36 -16.32
CA TYR A 304 13.54 -20.22 -15.14
C TYR A 304 12.39 -21.17 -14.81
N ALA A 305 11.25 -21.11 -15.53
CA ALA A 305 10.12 -21.99 -15.25
C ALA A 305 10.44 -23.46 -15.56
N ILE A 306 10.19 -24.32 -14.56
CA ILE A 306 10.33 -25.77 -14.67
C ILE A 306 9.27 -26.30 -15.65
N PRO A 307 9.62 -27.08 -16.70
CA PRO A 307 8.67 -27.59 -17.68
C PRO A 307 7.44 -28.28 -17.07
N ALA A 308 7.64 -29.11 -16.04
CA ALA A 308 6.57 -29.84 -15.35
C ALA A 308 5.62 -28.95 -14.52
N LEU A 309 6.02 -27.71 -14.22
CA LEU A 309 5.27 -26.75 -13.41
C LEU A 309 4.73 -25.56 -14.23
N LYS A 310 4.89 -25.57 -15.55
CA LYS A 310 4.45 -24.46 -16.39
C LYS A 310 2.93 -24.24 -16.23
N PRO A 311 2.48 -23.03 -15.88
CA PRO A 311 1.05 -22.70 -15.91
C PRO A 311 0.51 -22.72 -17.34
N THR A 312 -0.82 -22.67 -17.45
CA THR A 312 -1.54 -22.69 -18.74
C THR A 312 -1.36 -21.39 -19.50
N LYS A 313 -1.64 -21.39 -20.80
CA LYS A 313 -1.54 -20.20 -21.68
C LYS A 313 -2.36 -19.01 -21.18
N SER A 314 -3.50 -19.25 -20.51
CA SER A 314 -4.32 -18.18 -19.93
C SER A 314 -3.55 -17.38 -18.87
N TRP A 315 -2.74 -18.03 -18.04
CA TRP A 315 -1.89 -17.34 -17.07
C TRP A 315 -0.79 -16.53 -17.74
N ASP A 316 -0.26 -16.99 -18.88
CA ASP A 316 0.71 -16.22 -19.65
C ASP A 316 0.09 -14.95 -20.22
N VAL A 317 -1.15 -15.03 -20.73
CA VAL A 317 -1.91 -13.85 -21.17
C VAL A 317 -2.13 -12.88 -20.00
N CYS A 318 -2.59 -13.36 -18.84
CA CYS A 318 -2.77 -12.51 -17.67
C CYS A 318 -1.45 -11.87 -17.20
N LEU A 319 -0.34 -12.61 -17.25
CA LEU A 319 0.98 -12.11 -16.89
C LEU A 319 1.42 -10.98 -17.82
N TRP A 320 1.26 -11.15 -19.14
CA TRP A 320 1.58 -10.11 -20.12
C TRP A 320 0.68 -8.89 -19.97
N LEU A 321 -0.63 -9.08 -19.78
CA LEU A 321 -1.56 -7.99 -19.51
C LEU A 321 -1.17 -7.22 -18.24
N SER A 322 -0.81 -7.93 -17.18
CA SER A 322 -0.35 -7.32 -15.92
C SER A 322 0.96 -6.57 -16.11
N GLY A 323 1.93 -7.16 -16.82
CA GLY A 323 3.21 -6.52 -17.13
C GLY A 323 3.06 -5.26 -17.97
N LEU A 324 2.17 -5.27 -18.97
CA LEU A 324 1.82 -4.09 -19.75
C LEU A 324 1.11 -3.03 -18.90
N GLY A 325 0.19 -3.44 -18.02
CA GLY A 325 -0.48 -2.53 -17.09
C GLY A 325 0.50 -1.83 -16.14
N LEU A 326 1.45 -2.59 -15.57
CA LEU A 326 2.53 -2.04 -14.73
C LEU A 326 3.46 -1.10 -15.50
N LEU A 327 3.75 -1.43 -16.77
CA LEU A 327 4.54 -0.57 -17.66
C LEU A 327 3.81 0.76 -17.93
N ILE A 328 2.54 0.70 -18.34
CA ILE A 328 1.73 1.89 -18.64
C ILE A 328 1.58 2.75 -17.38
N ALA A 329 1.26 2.15 -16.24
CA ALA A 329 1.15 2.86 -14.97
C ALA A 329 2.47 3.51 -14.57
N GLY A 330 3.58 2.77 -14.62
CA GLY A 330 4.91 3.30 -14.29
C GLY A 330 5.33 4.46 -15.20
N LEU A 331 5.14 4.32 -16.53
CA LEU A 331 5.44 5.37 -17.51
C LEU A 331 4.55 6.60 -17.32
N TRP A 332 3.26 6.41 -17.06
CA TRP A 332 2.33 7.52 -16.81
C TRP A 332 2.67 8.27 -15.51
N LEU A 333 2.94 7.54 -14.42
CA LEU A 333 3.34 8.17 -13.17
C LEU A 333 4.67 8.92 -13.33
N ALA A 334 5.65 8.34 -14.03
CA ALA A 334 6.90 9.02 -14.34
C ALA A 334 6.66 10.30 -15.17
N TRP A 335 5.86 10.20 -16.24
CA TRP A 335 5.52 11.33 -17.10
C TRP A 335 4.82 12.45 -16.33
N SER A 336 3.74 12.14 -15.60
CA SER A 336 2.95 13.13 -14.85
C SER A 336 3.77 13.87 -13.79
N LYS A 337 4.76 13.20 -13.18
CA LYS A 337 5.67 13.85 -12.23
C LYS A 337 6.69 14.73 -12.92
N VAL A 338 7.25 14.29 -14.05
CA VAL A 338 8.23 15.07 -14.82
C VAL A 338 7.58 16.29 -15.46
N SER A 339 6.39 16.14 -16.06
CA SER A 339 5.66 17.25 -16.68
C SER A 339 5.23 18.31 -15.66
N GLY A 340 4.89 17.90 -14.44
CA GLY A 340 4.57 18.84 -13.34
C GLY A 340 5.78 19.56 -12.73
N VAL A 341 7.00 19.14 -13.05
CA VAL A 341 8.25 19.84 -12.69
C VAL A 341 8.64 20.88 -13.76
N PHE A 342 8.19 20.69 -15.00
CA PHE A 342 8.46 21.56 -16.14
C PHE A 342 7.30 22.50 -16.51
N ALA A 343 6.18 22.46 -15.77
CA ALA A 343 5.04 23.35 -15.90
C ALA A 343 5.02 24.37 -14.76
#